data_AF-A0A953Q735-F1
#
_entry.id   AF-A0A953Q735-F1
#
_cell.length_a   1.000
_cell.length_b   1.000
_cell.length_c   1.000
_cell.angle_alpha   90.00
_cell.angle_beta   90.00
_cell.angle_gamma   90.00
#
_symmetry.space_group_name_H-M   'P 1'
#
loop_
_entity.id
_entity.type
_entity.pdbx_description
1 polymer ?
#
loop_
_entity_poly.entity_id
_entity_poly.type
_entity_poly.pdbx_seq_one_letter_code
_entity_poly.pdbx_strand_id
1 'polypeptide(L)'
;MAPELYTLIAFLVITVAYLIHRVWVGGHDFRKYFGKMLVTCPETHETVAVKVASGRAAVASMIGKEHVELSNCTRWPEKADCDQACLNELKADPENHQVWTIASKWYVGKDCFFCHRPISELSHLDHSPGVVGPDGKIIEWDEVPPEKLPETLASAQPVCWNCNVVESFWQQHPDMVIQRPWKH
;
A
#
# COMPACT_ATOMS: atom_id res chain seq x y z
N MET A 1 24.60 -50.66 -0.19
CA MET A 1 23.70 -49.94 0.74
C MET A 1 23.95 -48.43 0.82
N ALA A 2 25.18 -47.93 0.63
CA ALA A 2 25.46 -46.49 0.59
C ALA A 2 24.90 -45.71 -0.63
N PRO A 3 24.96 -46.19 -1.90
CA PRO A 3 24.57 -45.37 -3.06
C PRO A 3 23.06 -45.11 -3.14
N GLU A 4 22.23 -46.05 -2.68
CA GLU A 4 20.77 -45.88 -2.58
C GLU A 4 20.40 -44.80 -1.55
N LEU A 5 21.13 -44.71 -0.44
CA LEU A 5 20.91 -43.67 0.56
C LEU A 5 21.31 -42.29 0.02
N TYR A 6 22.43 -42.18 -0.69
CA TYR A 6 22.87 -40.92 -1.29
C TYR A 6 21.92 -40.42 -2.38
N THR A 7 21.39 -41.32 -3.21
CA THR A 7 20.42 -40.95 -4.25
C THR A 7 19.10 -40.47 -3.62
N LEU A 8 18.58 -41.17 -2.60
CA LEU A 8 17.37 -40.74 -1.88
C LEU A 8 17.55 -39.37 -1.20
N ILE A 9 18.70 -39.14 -0.56
CA ILE A 9 19.03 -37.84 0.05
C ILE A 9 19.10 -36.75 -1.03
N ALA A 10 19.74 -37.02 -2.17
CA ALA A 10 19.84 -36.05 -3.26
C ALA A 10 18.46 -35.67 -3.83
N PHE A 11 17.58 -36.65 -4.06
CA PHE A 11 16.20 -36.38 -4.51
C PHE A 11 15.42 -35.56 -3.49
N LEU A 12 15.55 -35.87 -2.20
CA LEU A 12 14.89 -35.12 -1.13
C LEU A 12 15.38 -33.66 -1.09
N VAL A 13 16.69 -33.43 -1.18
CA VAL A 13 17.26 -32.08 -1.20
C VAL A 13 16.77 -31.29 -2.42
N ILE A 14 16.78 -31.90 -3.61
CA ILE A 14 16.28 -31.24 -4.83
C ILE A 14 14.79 -30.89 -4.69
N THR A 15 13.99 -31.82 -4.17
CA THR A 15 12.54 -31.61 -3.98
C THR A 15 12.28 -30.47 -3.00
N VAL A 16 13.00 -30.45 -1.87
CA VAL A 16 12.88 -29.39 -0.85
C VAL A 16 13.32 -28.05 -1.43
N ALA A 17 14.46 -27.99 -2.13
CA ALA A 17 14.94 -26.76 -2.77
C ALA A 17 13.94 -26.23 -3.81
N TYR A 18 13.36 -27.11 -4.61
CA TYR A 18 12.32 -26.75 -5.57
C TYR A 18 11.08 -26.18 -4.86
N LEU A 19 10.60 -26.83 -3.80
CA LEU A 19 9.44 -26.33 -3.04
C LEU A 19 9.71 -24.97 -2.40
N ILE A 20 10.89 -24.78 -1.80
CA ILE A 20 11.29 -23.48 -1.21
C ILE A 20 11.30 -22.40 -2.28
N HIS A 21 11.86 -22.67 -3.46
CA HIS A 21 11.87 -21.72 -4.57
C HIS A 21 10.46 -21.33 -5.00
N ARG A 22 9.52 -22.29 -5.09
CA ARG A 22 8.12 -22.02 -5.47
C ARG A 22 7.39 -21.18 -4.42
N VAL A 23 7.58 -21.49 -3.13
CA VAL A 23 7.03 -20.69 -2.03
C VAL A 23 7.59 -19.26 -2.06
N TRP A 24 8.89 -19.11 -2.32
CA TRP A 24 9.52 -17.80 -2.42
C TRP A 24 8.97 -16.97 -3.58
N VAL A 25 8.83 -17.55 -4.78
CA VAL A 25 8.23 -16.88 -5.94
C VAL A 25 6.78 -16.46 -5.66
N GLY A 26 5.96 -17.36 -5.11
CA GLY A 26 4.57 -17.02 -4.75
C GLY A 26 4.48 -15.94 -3.68
N GLY A 27 5.35 -15.98 -2.66
CA GLY A 27 5.41 -14.95 -1.62
C GLY A 27 5.85 -13.59 -2.16
N HIS A 28 6.81 -13.58 -3.10
CA HIS A 28 7.23 -12.37 -3.80
C HIS A 28 6.07 -11.72 -4.56
N ASP A 29 5.33 -12.49 -5.36
CA ASP A 29 4.21 -11.96 -6.14
C ASP A 29 3.02 -11.55 -5.27
N PHE A 30 2.79 -12.27 -4.16
CA PHE A 30 1.82 -11.85 -3.16
C PHE A 30 2.16 -10.44 -2.66
N ARG A 31 3.41 -10.20 -2.25
CA ARG A 31 3.87 -8.91 -1.74
C ARG A 31 3.77 -7.81 -2.81
N LYS A 32 4.17 -8.13 -4.03
CA LYS A 32 4.16 -7.24 -5.20
C LYS A 32 2.75 -6.68 -5.50
N TYR A 33 1.72 -7.50 -5.35
CA TYR A 33 0.32 -7.13 -5.65
C TYR A 33 -0.53 -6.90 -4.39
N PHE A 34 0.07 -6.83 -3.20
CA PHE A 34 -0.68 -6.67 -1.96
C PHE A 34 -1.21 -5.24 -1.80
N GLY A 35 -2.39 -5.10 -1.19
CA GLY A 35 -2.97 -3.79 -0.87
C GLY A 35 -3.79 -3.17 -2.00
N LYS A 36 -4.06 -1.87 -1.86
CA LYS A 36 -4.79 -1.07 -2.85
C LYS A 36 -3.79 -0.47 -3.85
N MET A 37 -4.17 -0.43 -5.12
CA MET A 37 -3.37 0.13 -6.20
C MET A 37 -4.15 1.20 -6.95
N LEU A 38 -3.45 2.19 -7.49
CA LEU A 38 -4.01 3.24 -8.33
C LEU A 38 -3.65 2.95 -9.77
N VAL A 39 -4.63 3.00 -10.67
CA VAL A 39 -4.41 2.82 -12.11
C VAL A 39 -5.18 3.87 -12.88
N THR A 40 -4.77 4.16 -14.10
CA THR A 40 -5.56 5.01 -14.99
C THR A 40 -6.59 4.15 -15.70
N CYS A 41 -7.87 4.50 -15.58
CA CYS A 41 -8.90 3.76 -16.28
C CYS A 41 -8.82 4.05 -17.79
N PRO A 42 -8.67 3.04 -18.67
CA PRO A 42 -8.53 3.27 -20.11
C PRO A 42 -9.81 3.84 -20.76
N GLU A 43 -10.97 3.67 -20.13
CA GLU A 43 -12.23 4.21 -20.65
C GLU A 43 -12.44 5.68 -20.27
N THR A 44 -12.22 6.05 -19.00
CA THR A 44 -12.54 7.39 -18.48
C THR A 44 -11.33 8.31 -18.38
N HIS A 45 -10.11 7.74 -18.45
CA HIS A 45 -8.84 8.44 -18.19
C HIS A 45 -8.72 9.02 -16.77
N GLU A 46 -9.55 8.54 -15.84
CA GLU A 46 -9.51 8.94 -14.43
C GLU A 46 -8.69 7.94 -13.61
N THR A 47 -8.07 8.44 -12.55
CA THR A 47 -7.39 7.60 -11.55
C THR A 47 -8.44 6.83 -10.75
N VAL A 48 -8.32 5.50 -10.74
CA VAL A 48 -9.22 4.61 -10.00
C VAL A 48 -8.44 3.70 -9.06
N ALA A 49 -9.05 3.38 -7.92
CA ALA A 49 -8.49 2.45 -6.97
C ALA A 49 -8.94 1.03 -7.29
N VAL A 50 -7.97 0.13 -7.39
CA VAL A 50 -8.18 -1.29 -7.69
C VAL A 50 -7.48 -2.16 -6.65
N LYS A 51 -7.98 -3.38 -6.47
CA LYS A 51 -7.34 -4.40 -5.64
C LYS A 51 -7.10 -5.64 -6.49
N VAL A 52 -5.86 -6.05 -6.64
CA VAL A 52 -5.50 -7.29 -7.32
C VAL A 52 -5.85 -8.48 -6.43
N ALA A 53 -6.30 -9.59 -7.02
CA ALA A 53 -6.46 -10.86 -6.35
C ALA A 53 -5.10 -11.50 -6.03
N SER A 54 -4.31 -10.86 -5.16
CA SER A 54 -2.90 -11.21 -4.89
C SER A 54 -2.70 -12.67 -4.46
N GLY A 55 -3.65 -13.26 -3.73
CA GLY A 55 -3.62 -14.68 -3.38
C GLY A 55 -3.76 -15.61 -4.59
N ARG A 56 -4.65 -15.28 -5.54
CA ARG A 56 -4.81 -16.04 -6.79
C ARG A 56 -3.58 -15.88 -7.68
N ALA A 57 -3.03 -14.67 -7.76
CA ALA A 57 -1.77 -14.40 -8.45
C ALA A 57 -0.60 -15.20 -7.85
N ALA A 58 -0.45 -15.22 -6.52
CA ALA A 58 0.60 -15.98 -5.85
C ALA A 58 0.52 -17.48 -6.12
N VAL A 59 -0.69 -18.07 -6.07
CA VAL A 59 -0.91 -19.48 -6.39
C VAL A 59 -0.61 -19.75 -7.87
N ALA A 60 -1.01 -18.86 -8.77
CA ALA A 60 -0.69 -18.98 -10.19
C ALA A 60 0.83 -18.97 -10.42
N SER A 61 1.59 -18.15 -9.71
CA SER A 61 3.05 -18.12 -9.85
C SER A 61 3.74 -19.35 -9.25
N MET A 62 3.21 -19.89 -8.13
CA MET A 62 3.60 -21.22 -7.61
C MET A 62 3.25 -22.37 -8.58
N ILE A 63 2.38 -22.09 -9.54
CA ILE A 63 2.03 -22.79 -10.78
C ILE A 63 3.03 -22.82 -11.92
N GLY A 64 3.81 -21.75 -12.03
CA GLY A 64 4.45 -21.34 -13.28
C GLY A 64 3.49 -20.67 -14.26
N LYS A 65 2.35 -20.16 -13.80
CA LYS A 65 1.38 -19.39 -14.59
C LYS A 65 1.43 -17.93 -14.19
N GLU A 66 1.38 -17.03 -15.16
CA GLU A 66 1.18 -15.61 -14.90
C GLU A 66 -0.31 -15.29 -15.02
N HIS A 67 -1.03 -15.32 -13.89
CA HIS A 67 -2.45 -14.95 -13.84
C HIS A 67 -2.66 -13.85 -12.82
N VAL A 68 -2.91 -12.64 -13.31
CA VAL A 68 -3.20 -11.46 -12.48
C VAL A 68 -4.58 -10.97 -12.88
N GLU A 69 -5.44 -10.77 -11.89
CA GLU A 69 -6.82 -10.34 -12.08
C GLU A 69 -7.25 -9.42 -10.94
N LEU A 70 -8.23 -8.57 -11.20
CA LEU A 70 -8.82 -7.71 -10.19
C LEU A 70 -9.77 -8.49 -9.29
N SER A 71 -9.71 -8.18 -8.00
CA SER A 71 -10.67 -8.62 -6.98
C SER A 71 -11.68 -7.54 -6.63
N ASN A 72 -11.33 -6.26 -6.86
CA ASN A 72 -12.20 -5.12 -6.63
C ASN A 72 -11.74 -3.92 -7.49
N CYS A 73 -12.68 -3.07 -7.88
CA CYS A 73 -12.49 -1.81 -8.58
C CYS A 73 -13.55 -0.81 -8.09
N THR A 74 -13.18 0.45 -7.87
CA THR A 74 -14.14 1.49 -7.44
C THR A 74 -15.26 1.77 -8.46
N ARG A 75 -15.10 1.36 -9.72
CA ARG A 75 -16.14 1.44 -10.77
C ARG A 75 -17.10 0.24 -10.78
N TRP A 76 -16.89 -0.77 -9.92
CA TRP A 76 -17.81 -1.90 -9.80
C TRP A 76 -18.91 -1.56 -8.77
N PRO A 77 -20.18 -1.93 -9.02
CA PRO A 77 -20.66 -2.91 -10.03
C PRO A 77 -21.05 -2.32 -11.41
N GLU A 78 -21.06 -1.01 -11.58
CA GLU A 78 -21.54 -0.35 -12.81
C GLU A 78 -20.79 -0.79 -14.08
N LYS A 79 -19.54 -1.22 -13.93
CA LYS A 79 -18.68 -1.78 -14.99
C LYS A 79 -18.24 -3.22 -14.72
N ALA A 80 -19.17 -4.08 -14.31
CA ALA A 80 -18.87 -5.48 -13.97
C ALA A 80 -18.24 -6.29 -15.12
N ASP A 81 -18.58 -5.99 -16.39
CA ASP A 81 -18.03 -6.64 -17.59
C ASP A 81 -16.78 -5.92 -18.14
N CYS A 82 -15.92 -5.44 -17.24
CA CYS A 82 -14.68 -4.75 -17.60
C CYS A 82 -13.63 -5.76 -18.08
N ASP A 83 -12.95 -5.44 -19.19
CA ASP A 83 -11.85 -6.21 -19.78
C ASP A 83 -10.54 -6.17 -18.98
N GLN A 84 -10.50 -5.35 -17.92
CA GLN A 84 -9.36 -5.16 -17.01
C GLN A 84 -8.06 -4.76 -17.73
N ALA A 85 -8.16 -4.01 -18.83
CA ALA A 85 -6.98 -3.59 -19.61
C ALA A 85 -5.95 -2.78 -18.79
N CYS A 86 -6.39 -2.10 -17.72
CA CYS A 86 -5.54 -1.38 -16.79
C CYS A 86 -4.52 -2.27 -16.04
N LEU A 87 -4.72 -3.60 -16.00
CA LEU A 87 -3.75 -4.54 -15.44
C LEU A 87 -2.39 -4.49 -16.14
N ASN A 88 -2.33 -4.03 -17.39
CA ASN A 88 -1.07 -3.90 -18.11
C ASN A 88 -0.14 -2.86 -17.46
N GLU A 89 -0.69 -1.78 -16.91
CA GLU A 89 0.09 -0.79 -16.13
C GLU A 89 0.68 -1.44 -14.88
N LEU A 90 -0.14 -2.22 -14.15
CA LEU A 90 0.30 -2.91 -12.94
C LEU A 90 1.34 -3.99 -13.20
N LYS A 91 1.30 -4.66 -14.35
CA LYS A 91 2.32 -5.65 -14.71
C LYS A 91 3.66 -4.99 -15.03
N ALA A 92 3.62 -3.80 -15.64
CA ALA A 92 4.81 -3.04 -15.98
C ALA A 92 5.50 -2.47 -14.74
N ASP A 93 4.75 -1.88 -13.81
CA ASP A 93 5.30 -1.21 -12.63
C ASP A 93 4.37 -1.25 -11.40
N PRO A 94 4.21 -2.40 -10.74
CA PRO A 94 3.22 -2.56 -9.67
C PRO A 94 3.57 -1.78 -8.41
N GLU A 95 4.86 -1.61 -8.11
CA GLU A 95 5.29 -0.99 -6.86
C GLU A 95 4.93 0.51 -6.83
N ASN A 96 5.06 1.22 -7.96
CA ASN A 96 4.71 2.63 -8.05
C ASN A 96 3.21 2.89 -8.11
N HIS A 97 2.40 1.87 -8.39
CA HIS A 97 0.96 1.95 -8.37
C HIS A 97 0.38 1.61 -6.98
N GLN A 98 1.17 1.06 -6.06
CA GLN A 98 0.71 0.74 -4.70
C GLN A 98 0.49 2.02 -3.88
N VAL A 99 -0.70 2.16 -3.31
CA VAL A 99 -1.11 3.34 -2.51
C VAL A 99 -0.13 3.63 -1.37
N TRP A 100 0.32 2.57 -0.68
CA TRP A 100 1.32 2.68 0.39
C TRP A 100 2.64 3.27 -0.10
N THR A 101 3.16 2.80 -1.24
CA THR A 101 4.40 3.31 -1.82
C THR A 101 4.28 4.78 -2.21
N ILE A 102 3.14 5.17 -2.80
CA ILE A 102 2.85 6.55 -3.18
C ILE A 102 2.85 7.45 -1.93
N ALA A 103 2.11 7.05 -0.89
CA ALA A 103 2.05 7.80 0.38
C ALA A 103 3.42 7.88 1.05
N SER A 104 4.12 6.76 1.19
CA SER A 104 5.43 6.69 1.85
C SER A 104 6.46 7.56 1.15
N LYS A 105 6.53 7.49 -0.19
CA LYS A 105 7.43 8.34 -0.98
C LYS A 105 7.10 9.82 -0.84
N TRP A 106 5.84 10.18 -0.67
CA TRP A 106 5.46 11.58 -0.46
C TRP A 106 6.00 12.12 0.86
N TYR A 107 6.04 11.35 1.95
CA TYR A 107 6.58 11.83 3.23
C TYR A 107 8.12 11.97 3.26
N VAL A 108 8.85 11.30 2.36
CA VAL A 108 10.32 11.30 2.36
C VAL A 108 10.86 12.73 2.25
N GLY A 109 11.69 13.12 3.22
CA GLY A 109 12.36 14.42 3.25
C GLY A 109 11.46 15.60 3.61
N LYS A 110 10.23 15.35 4.09
CA LYS A 110 9.31 16.40 4.56
C LYS A 110 9.37 16.57 6.07
N ASP A 111 9.16 17.82 6.51
CA ASP A 111 9.03 18.17 7.92
C ASP A 111 7.55 18.30 8.31
N CYS A 112 7.20 17.85 9.52
CA CYS A 112 5.86 17.98 10.06
C CYS A 112 5.44 19.45 10.14
N PHE A 113 4.23 19.76 9.67
CA PHE A 113 3.65 21.10 9.68
C PHE A 113 3.57 21.73 11.08
N PHE A 114 3.31 20.93 12.12
CA PHE A 114 3.12 21.42 13.49
C PHE A 114 4.41 21.47 14.31
N CYS A 115 5.21 20.40 14.30
CA CYS A 115 6.39 20.31 15.15
C CYS A 115 7.71 20.60 14.44
N HIS A 116 7.68 20.80 13.12
CA HIS A 116 8.84 21.09 12.25
C HIS A 116 9.98 20.07 12.37
N ARG A 117 9.68 18.84 12.82
CA ARG A 117 10.64 17.73 12.83
C ARG A 117 10.52 16.93 11.53
N PRO A 118 11.63 16.35 11.05
CA PRO A 118 11.60 15.48 9.89
C PRO A 118 10.71 14.27 10.15
N ILE A 119 9.90 13.91 9.18
CA ILE A 119 9.10 12.69 9.20
C ILE A 119 9.99 11.57 8.65
N SER A 120 10.18 10.52 9.46
CA SER A 120 10.97 9.36 9.08
C SER A 120 10.30 8.60 7.93
N GLU A 121 11.09 7.81 7.21
CA GLU A 121 10.57 6.85 6.25
C GLU A 121 9.54 5.93 6.95
N LEU A 122 8.38 5.76 6.32
CA LEU A 122 7.29 5.00 6.91
C LEU A 122 7.59 3.51 6.86
N SER A 123 7.47 2.84 8.01
CA SER A 123 7.47 1.38 8.08
C SER A 123 6.04 0.86 7.95
N HIS A 124 5.86 -0.32 7.34
CA HIS A 124 4.56 -1.00 7.25
C HIS A 124 3.92 -1.32 8.62
N LEU A 125 4.70 -1.27 9.70
CA LEU A 125 4.23 -1.51 11.08
C LEU A 125 3.92 -0.21 11.83
N ASP A 126 4.24 0.95 11.24
CA ASP A 126 3.96 2.24 11.85
C ASP A 126 2.48 2.61 11.68
N HIS A 127 1.97 3.42 12.60
CA HIS A 127 0.69 4.06 12.39
C HIS A 127 0.77 5.08 11.26
N SER A 128 -0.33 5.22 10.51
CA SER A 128 -0.44 6.15 9.41
C SER A 128 -0.31 7.60 9.89
N PRO A 129 0.67 8.38 9.39
CA PRO A 129 0.75 9.79 9.72
C PRO A 129 -0.45 10.57 9.16
N GLY A 130 -0.60 11.80 9.61
CA GLY A 130 -1.67 12.68 9.16
C GLY A 130 -1.28 13.49 7.92
N VAL A 131 -2.31 13.96 7.22
CA VAL A 131 -2.23 15.07 6.28
C VAL A 131 -3.21 16.15 6.73
N VAL A 132 -2.84 17.41 6.56
CA VAL A 132 -3.75 18.54 6.79
C VAL A 132 -4.09 19.21 5.47
N GLY A 133 -5.37 19.23 5.15
CA GLY A 133 -5.89 19.86 3.94
C GLY A 133 -5.99 21.39 4.05
N PRO A 134 -6.33 22.07 2.95
CA PRO A 134 -6.59 23.52 2.96
C PRO A 134 -7.74 23.94 3.89
N ASP A 135 -8.64 23.01 4.21
CA ASP A 135 -9.74 23.21 5.16
C ASP A 135 -9.29 23.15 6.63
N GLY A 136 -8.00 22.91 6.88
CA GLY A 136 -7.42 22.81 8.22
C GLY A 136 -7.77 21.53 8.96
N LYS A 137 -8.49 20.60 8.33
CA LYS A 137 -8.81 19.30 8.93
C LYS A 137 -7.65 18.35 8.78
N ILE A 138 -7.40 17.60 9.85
CA ILE A 138 -6.37 16.58 9.89
C ILE A 138 -7.04 15.23 9.77
N ILE A 139 -6.53 14.42 8.85
CA ILE A 139 -6.98 13.05 8.61
C ILE A 139 -5.75 12.17 8.41
N GLU A 140 -5.85 10.90 8.80
CA GLU A 140 -4.80 9.93 8.46
C GLU A 140 -4.80 9.72 6.94
N TRP A 141 -3.61 9.58 6.34
CA TRP A 141 -3.52 9.50 4.88
C TRP A 141 -4.23 8.26 4.32
N ASP A 142 -4.38 7.19 5.10
CA ASP A 142 -5.05 5.94 4.72
C ASP A 142 -6.58 5.99 4.86
N GLU A 143 -7.11 7.00 5.55
CA GLU A 143 -8.52 7.35 5.58
C GLU A 143 -8.95 8.15 4.33
N VAL A 144 -8.00 8.75 3.61
CA VAL A 144 -8.27 9.40 2.32
C VAL A 144 -8.71 8.34 1.31
N PRO A 145 -9.82 8.54 0.57
CA PRO A 145 -10.20 7.67 -0.53
C PRO A 145 -9.01 7.49 -1.48
N PRO A 146 -8.56 6.25 -1.77
CA PRO A 146 -7.28 6.06 -2.44
C PRO A 146 -7.18 6.78 -3.79
N GLU A 147 -8.26 6.79 -4.56
CA GLU A 147 -8.37 7.49 -5.85
C GLU A 147 -8.18 9.01 -5.74
N LYS A 148 -8.47 9.60 -4.58
CA LYS A 148 -8.26 11.03 -4.28
C LYS A 148 -6.93 11.30 -3.58
N LEU A 149 -6.19 10.26 -3.20
CA LEU A 149 -4.95 10.42 -2.46
C LEU A 149 -3.92 11.27 -3.23
N PRO A 150 -3.64 11.04 -4.53
CA PRO A 150 -2.66 11.87 -5.25
C PRO A 150 -3.01 13.36 -5.27
N GLU A 151 -4.29 13.68 -5.52
CA GLU A 151 -4.81 15.05 -5.50
C GLU A 151 -4.71 15.68 -4.11
N THR A 152 -5.08 14.92 -3.07
CA THR A 152 -5.00 15.36 -1.68
C THR A 152 -3.55 15.67 -1.29
N LEU A 153 -2.62 14.76 -1.58
CA LEU A 153 -1.19 14.92 -1.29
C LEU A 153 -0.55 16.10 -2.06
N ALA A 154 -1.09 16.48 -3.22
CA ALA A 154 -0.59 17.62 -3.99
C ALA A 154 -0.87 18.98 -3.30
N SER A 155 -1.91 19.07 -2.48
CA SER A 155 -2.34 20.32 -1.82
C SER A 155 -2.19 20.31 -0.29
N ALA A 156 -2.02 19.13 0.31
CA ALA A 156 -1.92 18.97 1.75
C ALA A 156 -0.53 19.29 2.32
N GLN A 157 -0.50 19.57 3.62
CA GLN A 157 0.73 19.63 4.41
C GLN A 157 0.92 18.33 5.22
N PRO A 158 2.17 17.87 5.38
CA PRO A 158 2.46 16.62 6.09
C PRO A 158 2.38 16.78 7.61
N VAL A 159 1.81 15.81 8.30
CA VAL A 159 1.68 15.80 9.76
C VAL A 159 2.22 14.48 10.31
N CYS A 160 3.18 14.53 11.24
CA CYS A 160 3.68 13.30 11.88
C CYS A 160 2.59 12.65 12.75
N TRP A 161 2.68 11.35 12.98
CA TRP A 161 1.66 10.61 13.74
C TRP A 161 1.38 11.21 15.13
N ASN A 162 2.42 11.61 15.87
CA ASN A 162 2.25 12.25 17.18
C ASN A 162 1.42 13.54 17.10
N CYS A 163 1.70 14.40 16.12
CA CYS A 163 0.94 15.63 15.94
C CYS A 163 -0.48 15.35 15.43
N ASN A 164 -0.65 14.33 14.57
CA ASN A 164 -1.97 13.91 14.12
C ASN A 164 -2.86 13.52 15.31
N VAL A 165 -2.37 12.67 16.21
CA VAL A 165 -3.12 12.23 17.41
C VAL A 165 -3.46 13.41 18.33
N VAL A 166 -2.50 14.30 18.59
CA VAL A 166 -2.72 15.45 19.50
C VAL A 166 -3.73 16.42 18.91
N GLU A 167 -3.54 16.83 17.66
CA GLU A 167 -4.37 17.86 17.03
C GLU A 167 -5.77 17.35 16.68
N SER A 168 -5.91 16.09 16.23
CA SER A 168 -7.23 15.47 16.00
C SER A 168 -8.04 15.38 17.31
N PHE A 169 -7.40 15.03 18.42
CA PHE A 169 -8.04 15.02 19.74
C PHE A 169 -8.50 16.41 20.14
N TRP A 170 -7.69 17.45 19.90
CA TRP A 170 -8.08 18.83 20.18
C TRP A 170 -9.26 19.31 19.34
N GLN A 171 -9.31 18.95 18.05
CA GLN A 171 -10.40 19.31 17.15
C GLN A 171 -11.71 18.60 17.52
N GLN A 172 -11.64 17.32 17.91
CA GLN A 172 -12.83 16.52 18.21
C GLN A 172 -13.37 16.74 19.63
N HIS A 173 -12.50 17.08 20.58
CA HIS A 173 -12.84 17.20 21.99
C HIS A 173 -12.31 18.50 22.62
N PRO A 174 -12.72 19.68 22.11
CA PRO A 174 -12.20 20.97 22.58
C PRO A 174 -12.53 21.24 24.06
N ASP A 175 -13.60 20.65 24.59
CA ASP A 175 -14.02 20.76 25.99
C ASP A 175 -13.14 19.98 26.98
N MET A 176 -12.40 18.97 26.48
CA MET A 176 -11.50 18.15 27.30
C MET A 176 -10.05 18.66 27.31
N VAL A 177 -9.75 19.75 26.60
CA VAL A 177 -8.39 20.27 26.42
C VAL A 177 -8.22 21.56 27.20
N ILE A 178 -7.32 21.54 28.18
CA ILE A 178 -6.89 22.74 28.89
C ILE A 178 -5.57 23.21 28.29
N GLN A 179 -5.62 24.26 27.46
CA GLN A 179 -4.40 24.93 27.03
C GLN A 179 -3.81 25.70 28.20
N ARG A 180 -2.65 25.25 28.69
CA ARG A 180 -1.87 26.02 29.65
C ARG A 180 -1.09 27.09 28.88
N PRO A 181 -1.29 28.39 29.16
CA PRO A 181 -0.45 29.42 28.57
C PRO A 181 1.01 29.16 28.97
N TRP A 182 1.88 29.01 27.97
CA TRP A 182 3.31 28.85 28.20
C TRP A 182 3.85 30.18 28.73
N LYS A 183 4.30 30.21 29.98
CA LYS A 183 4.99 31.38 30.53
C LYS A 183 6.43 31.34 30.02
N HIS A 184 6.78 32.31 29.17
CA HIS A 184 8.17 32.62 28.84
C HIS A 184 8.96 33.03 30.08
#